data_AF-A0A2E8K3D2-F1
#
_entry.id   AF-A0A2E8K3D2-F1
#
_cell.length_a   1.000
_cell.length_b   1.000
_cell.length_c   1.000
_cell.angle_alpha   90.00
_cell.angle_beta   90.00
_cell.angle_gamma   90.00
#
_symmetry.space_group_name_H-M   'P 1'
#
loop_
_entity.id
_entity.type
_entity.pdbx_description
1 polymer ?
#
loop_
_entity_poly.entity_id
_entity_poly.type
_entity_poly.pdbx_seq_one_letter_code
_entity_poly.pdbx_strand_id
1 'polypeptide(L)' 'MGGLQTVRHEWLDQHLFESVNHAQLTATQWLWRYNNERPNMANGGITPIQKLEQAA' A
#
# COMPACT_ATOMS: atom_id res chain seq x y z
N MET A 1 4.21 -15.12 9.75
CA MET A 1 2.88 -14.51 9.67
C MET A 1 3.05 -13.02 9.42
N GLY A 2 2.98 -12.55 8.17
CA GLY A 2 3.01 -11.12 7.87
C GLY A 2 1.60 -10.57 8.09
N GLY A 3 1.35 -9.96 9.25
CA GLY A 3 0.08 -9.31 9.54
C GLY A 3 -0.22 -8.21 8.53
N LEU A 4 -1.50 -7.91 8.31
CA LEU A 4 -1.91 -6.70 7.58
C LEU A 4 -1.26 -5.48 8.26
N GLN A 5 -0.10 -5.06 7.77
CA GLN A 5 0.44 -3.75 8.11
C GLN A 5 -0.45 -2.74 7.37
N THR A 6 -1.42 -2.22 8.10
CA THR A 6 -2.35 -1.22 7.56
C THR A 6 -1.60 0.07 7.27
N VAL A 7 -2.13 0.89 6.36
CA VAL A 7 -1.63 2.25 6.06
C VAL A 7 -1.26 3.00 7.33
N ARG A 8 -2.07 2.85 8.40
CA ARG A 8 -1.84 3.51 9.68
C ARG A 8 -0.47 3.19 10.28
N HIS A 9 -0.09 1.93 10.36
CA HIS A 9 1.15 1.52 11.01
C HIS A 9 2.40 1.70 10.16
N GLU A 10 2.29 1.66 8.83
CA GLU A 10 3.46 1.85 7.96
C GLU A 10 3.71 3.31 7.61
N TRP A 11 2.68 4.15 7.68
CA TRP A 11 2.66 5.43 6.98
C TRP A 11 2.31 6.60 7.90
N LEU A 12 1.24 6.48 8.70
CA LEU A 12 0.78 7.57 9.56
C LEU A 12 1.56 7.67 10.89
N ASP A 13 2.01 6.54 11.45
CA ASP A 13 2.77 6.56 12.73
C ASP A 13 4.24 7.01 12.59
N GLN A 14 4.78 7.12 11.36
CA GLN A 14 6.22 7.34 11.15
C GLN A 14 6.59 8.65 10.40
N HIS A 15 5.61 9.42 9.91
CA HIS A 15 5.89 10.62 9.09
C HIS A 15 5.21 11.87 9.65
N LEU A 16 6.01 12.87 10.00
CA LEU A 16 5.56 14.25 10.14
C LEU A 16 5.45 14.85 8.73
N PHE A 17 4.24 15.08 8.25
CA PHE A 17 4.02 15.71 6.95
C PHE A 17 4.25 17.22 7.06
N GLU A 18 5.14 17.73 6.22
CA GLU A 18 5.49 19.17 6.20
C GLU A 18 4.43 20.02 5.49
N SER A 19 3.59 19.40 4.65
CA SER A 19 2.47 20.05 3.95
C SER A 19 1.47 19.01 3.43
N VAL A 20 0.27 19.48 3.05
CA VAL A 20 -0.74 18.64 2.38
C VAL A 20 -0.20 18.06 1.07
N ASN A 21 0.55 18.84 0.29
CA ASN A 21 1.15 18.37 -0.96
C ASN A 21 2.17 17.25 -0.70
N HIS A 22 2.99 17.38 0.34
CA HIS A 22 3.93 16.32 0.72
C HIS A 22 3.17 15.05 1.14
N ALA A 23 2.12 15.17 1.95
CA ALA A 23 1.28 14.02 2.31
C ALA A 23 0.67 13.33 1.09
N GLN A 24 0.14 14.09 0.12
CA GLN A 24 -0.45 13.53 -1.10
C GLN A 24 0.58 12.80 -1.97
N LEU A 25 1.77 13.37 -2.14
CA LEU A 25 2.84 12.75 -2.91
C LEU A 25 3.25 11.42 -2.27
N THR A 26 3.49 11.42 -0.96
CA THR A 26 3.89 10.22 -0.23
C THR A 26 2.77 9.17 -0.24
N ALA A 27 1.49 9.58 -0.23
CA ALA A 27 0.35 8.66 -0.31
C ALA A 27 0.29 7.98 -1.67
N THR A 28 0.52 8.76 -2.73
CA THR A 28 0.52 8.27 -4.12
C THR A 28 1.61 7.22 -4.32
N GLN A 29 2.81 7.49 -3.84
CA GLN A 29 3.93 6.55 -3.93
C GLN A 29 3.67 5.28 -3.12
N TRP A 30 3.11 5.42 -1.90
CA TRP A 30 2.78 4.27 -1.06
C TRP A 30 1.70 3.39 -1.71
N LEU A 31 0.63 4.00 -2.25
CA LEU A 31 -0.44 3.28 -2.94
C LEU A 31 0.10 2.49 -4.14
N TRP A 32 1.00 3.09 -4.92
CA TRP A 32 1.63 2.39 -6.03
C TRP A 32 2.40 1.16 -5.55
N ARG A 33 3.25 1.29 -4.52
CA ARG A 33 4.02 0.16 -3.96
C ARG A 33 3.12 -0.93 -3.40
N TYR A 34 2.08 -0.55 -2.66
CA TYR A 34 1.12 -1.52 -2.11
C TYR A 34 0.40 -2.31 -3.22
N ASN A 35 -0.04 -1.64 -4.28
CA ASN A 35 -0.79 -2.28 -5.35
C ASN A 35 0.07 -3.15 -6.28
N ASN A 36 1.33 -2.77 -6.50
CA ASN A 36 2.19 -3.40 -7.51
C ASN A 36 3.22 -4.36 -6.93
N GLU A 37 3.75 -4.10 -5.74
CA GLU A 37 4.91 -4.84 -5.22
C GLU A 37 4.57 -5.76 -4.06
N ARG A 38 3.52 -5.46 -3.29
CA ARG A 38 3.23 -6.19 -2.06
C ARG A 38 2.27 -7.36 -2.28
N PRO A 39 2.70 -8.61 -2.00
CA PRO A 39 1.80 -9.74 -1.96
C PRO A 39 0.78 -9.60 -0.83
N ASN A 40 -0.51 -9.75 -1.15
CA ASN A 40 -1.56 -9.75 -0.15
C ASN A 40 -2.04 -11.20 0.08
N MET A 41 -1.89 -11.70 1.31
CA MET A 41 -2.34 -13.04 1.66
C MET A 41 -3.85 -13.22 1.49
N ALA A 42 -4.66 -12.17 1.69
CA ALA A 42 -6.10 -12.21 1.40
C ALA A 42 -6.39 -12.43 -0.09
N ASN A 43 -5.46 -12.06 -0.97
CA ASN A 43 -5.55 -12.30 -2.41
C ASN A 43 -4.94 -13.65 -2.82
N GLY A 44 -4.47 -14.48 -1.87
CA GLY A 44 -3.77 -15.73 -2.16
C GLY A 44 -2.25 -15.56 -2.35
N GLY A 45 -1.67 -14.48 -1.82
CA GLY A 45 -0.23 -14.23 -1.91
C GLY A 45 0.22 -13.60 -3.25
N ILE A 46 -0.73 -13.05 -4.01
CA ILE A 46 -0.44 -12.23 -5.20
C ILE A 46 -0.71 -10.75 -4.91
N THR A 47 -0.17 -9.88 -5.74
CA THR A 47 -0.37 -8.43 -5.59
C THR A 47 -1.79 -8.02 -5.97
N PRO A 48 -2.31 -6.89 -5.46
CA PRO A 48 -3.62 -6.39 -5.86
C PRO A 48 -3.80 -6.24 -7.38
N ILE A 49 -2.78 -5.76 -8.11
CA ILE A 49 -2.88 -5.61 -9.56
C ILE A 49 -2.97 -6.95 -10.29
N GLN A 50 -2.18 -7.95 -9.87
CA GLN A 50 -2.28 -9.31 -10.42
C GLN A 50 -3.65 -9.94 -10.17
N LYS A 51 -4.25 -9.67 -9.01
CA LYS A 51 -5.60 -10.14 -8.71
C LYS A 51 -6.65 -9.48 -9.60
N LEU A 52 -6.50 -8.19 -9.91
CA LEU A 52 -7.37 -7.47 -10.84
C LEU A 52 -7.24 -8.03 -12.26
N GLU A 53 -6.03 -8.32 -12.72
CA GLU A 53 -5.78 -8.92 -14.05
C GLU A 53 -6.40 -10.32 -14.19
N GLN A 54 -6.40 -11.12 -13.12
CA GLN A 54 -7.06 -12.44 -13.10
C GLN A 54 -8.58 -12.36 -13.04
N ALA A 55 -9.14 -11.22 -12.63
CA ALA A 55 -10.58 -11.02 -12.52
C ALA A 55 -11.20 -10.38 -13.78
N ALA A 56 -10.36 -9.95 -14.72
CA ALA A 56 -10.75 -9.46 -16.04
C ALA A 56 -10.91 -10.62 -17.04
#